data_AF-A0A2T4J4R5-F1
#
_entry.id   AF-A0A2T4J4R5-F1
#
_cell.length_a   1.000
_cell.length_b   1.000
_cell.length_c   1.000
_cell.angle_alpha   90.00
_cell.angle_beta   90.00
_cell.angle_gamma   90.00
#
_symmetry.space_group_name_H-M   'P 1'
#
loop_
_entity.id
_entity.type
_entity.pdbx_description
1 polymer ?
#
loop_
_entity_poly.entity_id
_entity_poly.type
_entity_poly.pdbx_seq_one_letter_code
_entity_poly.pdbx_strand_id
1 'polypeptide(L)' 'NNLYEIRDRKTGAVKWTATRVDLVFGSNSILRAYAEVYAQDDNKAKFVADFVAAWTKVMNADRFDLA' A
#
# COMPACT_ATOMS: atom_id res chain seq x y z
N ASN A 1 -20.51 -3.88 -6.83
CA ASN A 1 -19.48 -4.58 -6.03
C ASN A 1 -18.08 -3.98 -6.07
N ASN A 2 -17.72 -2.99 -6.92
CA ASN A 2 -16.41 -2.29 -6.88
C ASN A 2 -15.17 -3.19 -6.71
N LEU A 3 -15.26 -4.43 -7.21
CA LEU A 3 -14.27 -5.49 -7.05
C LEU A 3 -13.78 -5.88 -8.44
N TYR A 4 -12.46 -6.00 -8.56
CA TYR A 4 -11.74 -6.36 -9.78
C TYR A 4 -11.03 -7.69 -9.55
N GLU A 5 -10.96 -8.50 -10.59
CA GLU A 5 -10.18 -9.73 -10.59
C GLU A 5 -8.84 -9.49 -11.28
N ILE A 6 -7.75 -9.80 -10.59
CA ILE A 6 -6.40 -9.81 -11.16
C ILE A 6 -6.14 -11.24 -11.60
N ARG A 7 -6.09 -11.43 -12.92
CA ARG A 7 -5.90 -12.74 -13.54
C ARG A 7 -4.45 -12.93 -13.95
N ASP A 8 -3.97 -14.16 -13.83
CA ASP A 8 -2.71 -14.55 -14.45
C ASP A 8 -2.83 -14.42 -15.98
N ARG A 9 -1.86 -13.73 -16.60
CA ARG A 9 -1.96 -13.39 -18.04
C ARG A 9 -1.87 -14.60 -18.96
N LYS A 10 -1.27 -15.71 -18.52
CA LYS A 10 -1.06 -16.90 -19.35
C LYS A 10 -2.25 -17.85 -19.27
N THR A 11 -2.79 -18.04 -18.07
CA THR A 11 -3.81 -19.06 -17.77
C THR A 11 -5.21 -18.47 -17.69
N GLY A 12 -5.34 -17.17 -17.48
CA GLY A 12 -6.63 -16.52 -17.20
C GLY A 12 -7.19 -16.84 -15.82
N ALA A 13 -6.50 -17.64 -15.00
CA ALA A 13 -6.93 -17.98 -13.65
C ALA A 13 -6.93 -16.74 -12.76
N VAL A 14 -7.98 -16.58 -11.94
CA VAL A 14 -8.05 -15.50 -10.96
C VAL A 14 -6.99 -15.74 -9.90
N LYS A 15 -6.07 -14.78 -9.75
CA LYS A 15 -5.00 -14.83 -8.76
C LYS A 15 -5.34 -14.01 -7.53
N TRP A 16 -5.96 -12.85 -7.72
CA TRP A 16 -6.32 -11.93 -6.63
C TRP A 16 -7.63 -11.22 -6.93
N THR A 17 -8.25 -10.68 -5.88
CA THR A 17 -9.35 -9.71 -5.99
C THR A 17 -8.94 -8.42 -5.32
N ALA A 18 -9.28 -7.28 -5.92
CA ALA A 18 -8.87 -5.95 -5.44
C ALA A 18 -9.98 -4.92 -5.68
N THR A 19 -9.95 -3.83 -4.95
CA THR A 19 -10.82 -2.68 -5.15
C THR A 19 -10.08 -1.53 -5.84
N ARG A 20 -10.77 -0.43 -6.13
CA ARG A 20 -10.14 0.79 -6.65
C ARG A 20 -9.10 1.37 -5.69
N VAL A 21 -9.29 1.20 -4.38
CA VAL A 21 -8.39 1.73 -3.35
C VAL A 21 -7.04 1.02 -3.40
N ASP A 22 -7.03 -0.27 -3.76
CA ASP A 22 -5.79 -1.02 -3.93
C ASP A 22 -5.11 -0.67 -5.26
N LEU A 23 -5.89 -0.66 -6.35
CA LEU A 23 -5.36 -0.49 -7.71
C LEU A 23 -4.89 0.95 -8.02
N VAL A 24 -5.27 1.94 -7.21
CA VAL A 24 -4.81 3.33 -7.41
C VAL A 24 -3.30 3.47 -7.22
N PHE A 25 -2.70 2.66 -6.35
CA PHE A 25 -1.24 2.62 -6.14
C PHE A 25 -0.46 2.11 -7.36
N GLY A 26 -1.12 1.41 -8.29
CA GLY A 26 -0.50 0.94 -9.53
C GLY A 26 -0.82 1.80 -10.77
N SER A 27 -1.77 2.74 -10.68
CA SER A 27 -2.31 3.49 -11.82
C SER A 27 -2.06 5.00 -11.76
N ASN A 28 -2.04 5.60 -10.57
CA ASN A 28 -1.61 7.00 -10.40
C ASN A 28 -0.08 7.08 -10.40
N SER A 29 0.52 7.93 -11.23
CA SER A 29 1.98 8.00 -11.41
C SER A 29 2.75 8.33 -10.14
N ILE A 30 2.22 9.22 -9.29
CA ILE A 30 2.86 9.63 -8.04
C ILE A 30 2.77 8.50 -7.00
N LEU A 31 1.58 7.91 -6.83
CA LEU A 31 1.40 6.79 -5.89
C LEU A 31 2.19 5.56 -6.32
N ARG A 32 2.30 5.32 -7.63
CA ARG A 32 3.12 4.25 -8.19
C ARG A 32 4.60 4.44 -7.88
N ALA A 33 5.12 5.66 -7.96
CA ALA A 33 6.52 5.93 -7.59
C ALA A 33 6.80 5.56 -6.12
N TYR A 34 5.87 5.87 -5.20
CA TYR A 34 6.01 5.43 -3.80
C TYR A 34 5.92 3.92 -3.63
N ALA A 35 4.99 3.27 -4.35
CA ALA A 35 4.87 1.82 -4.32
C ALA A 35 6.15 1.12 -4.83
N GLU A 36 6.78 1.67 -5.88
CA GLU A 36 8.04 1.17 -6.42
C GLU A 36 9.19 1.31 -5.42
N VAL A 37 9.29 2.43 -4.68
CA VAL A 37 10.27 2.58 -3.59
C VAL A 37 10.11 1.44 -2.57
N TYR A 38 8.91 1.21 -2.05
CA TYR A 38 8.73 0.16 -1.03
C TYR A 38 8.86 -1.28 -1.56
N ALA A 39 8.74 -1.48 -2.88
CA ALA A 39 8.87 -2.78 -3.51
C ALA A 39 10.32 -3.15 -3.89
N GLN A 40 11.30 -2.26 -3.68
CA GLN A 40 12.72 -2.56 -3.90
C GLN A 40 13.24 -3.62 -2.91
N ASP A 41 14.19 -4.45 -3.37
CA ASP A 41 14.74 -5.58 -2.61
C ASP A 41 15.38 -5.16 -1.27
N ASP A 42 15.93 -3.96 -1.20
CA ASP A 42 16.61 -3.39 -0.03
C ASP A 42 15.69 -2.60 0.91
N ASN A 43 14.43 -2.36 0.53
CA ASN A 43 13.52 -1.47 1.27
C ASN A 43 12.56 -2.18 2.24
N LYS A 44 12.72 -3.48 2.47
CA LYS A 44 11.88 -4.22 3.44
C LYS A 44 11.96 -3.63 4.86
N ALA A 45 13.17 -3.31 5.36
CA ALA A 45 13.34 -2.74 6.69
C ALA A 45 12.77 -1.32 6.77
N LYS A 46 12.96 -0.54 5.70
CA LYS A 46 12.39 0.82 5.57
C LYS A 46 10.87 0.80 5.61
N PHE A 47 10.23 -0.11 4.87
CA PHE A 47 8.78 -0.26 4.88
C PHE A 47 8.24 -0.51 6.29
N VAL A 48 8.87 -1.40 7.05
CA VAL A 48 8.46 -1.70 8.43
C VAL A 48 8.61 -0.47 9.33
N ALA A 49 9.75 0.21 9.27
CA ALA A 49 10.00 1.41 10.09
C ALA A 49 9.00 2.54 9.77
N ASP A 50 8.78 2.83 8.49
CA ASP A 50 7.88 3.88 8.05
C ASP A 50 6.41 3.54 8.40
N PHE A 51 6.02 2.27 8.29
CA PHE A 51 4.71 1.81 8.72
C PHE A 51 4.48 1.99 10.22
N VAL A 52 5.45 1.59 11.05
CA VAL A 52 5.37 1.75 12.52
C VAL A 52 5.30 3.22 12.90
N ALA A 53 6.09 4.08 12.25
CA ALA A 53 6.05 5.52 12.49
C ALA A 53 4.69 6.13 12.12
N ALA A 54 4.12 5.74 10.97
CA ALA A 54 2.80 6.20 10.54
C ALA A 54 1.70 5.72 11.48
N TRP A 55 1.75 4.45 11.92
CA TRP A 55 0.82 3.89 12.90
C TRP A 55 0.87 4.66 14.22
N THR A 56 2.07 4.83 14.77
CA THR A 56 2.29 5.56 16.04
C THR A 56 1.79 7.00 15.95
N LYS A 57 2.00 7.67 14.82
CA LYS A 57 1.48 9.02 14.58
C LYS A 57 -0.05 9.06 14.66
N VAL A 58 -0.75 8.12 14.04
CA VAL A 58 -2.22 8.07 14.09
C VAL A 58 -2.71 7.75 15.50
N MET A 59 -2.05 6.84 16.22
CA MET A 59 -2.42 6.48 17.59
C MET A 59 -2.25 7.62 18.61
N ASN A 60 -1.40 8.61 18.32
CA ASN A 60 -1.20 9.77 19.18
C ASN A 60 -1.91 11.04 18.65
N ALA A 61 -2.72 10.94 17.60
CA ALA A 61 -3.31 12.11 16.93
C ALA A 61 -4.30 12.91 17.80
N ASP A 62 -4.81 12.31 18.88
CA ASP A 62 -5.74 12.90 19.85
C ASP A 62 -5.10 13.19 21.23
N ARG A 63 -3.79 12.94 21.38
CA ARG A 63 -3.01 13.18 22.61
C ARG A 63 -2.63 14.66 22.79
N PHE A 64 -3.63 15.52 22.90
CA PHE A 64 -3.43 16.96 23.14
C PHE A 64 -2.85 17.28 24.53
N ASP A 65 -2.81 16.29 25.43
CA ASP A 65 -2.24 16.37 26.78
C ASP A 65 -0.70 16.31 26.81
N LEU A 66 -0.07 15.89 25.71
CA LEU A 66 1.39 15.75 25.59
C LEU A 66 2.06 16.91 24.84
N ALA A 67 1.32 17.96 24.52
CA ALA A 67 1.77 19.11 23.72
C ALA A 67 2.50 20.19 24.55
#